data_AF-A0A014NQY0-F1
#
_entry.id   AF-A0A014NQY0-F1
#
_cell.length_a   1.000
_cell.length_b   1.000
_cell.length_c   1.000
_cell.angle_alpha   90.00
_cell.angle_beta   90.00
_cell.angle_gamma   90.00
#
_symmetry.space_group_name_H-M   'P 1'
#
loop_
_entity.id
_entity.type
_entity.pdbx_description
1 polymer ?
#
loop_
_entity_poly.entity_id
_entity_poly.type
_entity_poly.pdbx_seq_one_letter_code
_entity_poly.pdbx_strand_id
1 'polypeptide(L)' 'MCDALICRVCCGEGTAEFACENCAGTGREPTDENAFGQCHTCYGDGVAEQICFRCSGSGIEE' A
#
# COMPACT_ATOMS: atom_id res chain seq x y z
N MET A 1 10.59 -2.00 30.31
CA MET A 1 10.87 -0.93 29.33
C MET A 1 10.56 -1.53 27.98
N CYS A 2 9.58 -1.01 27.26
CA CYS A 2 9.23 -1.52 25.93
C CYS A 2 10.19 -0.86 24.93
N ASP A 3 11.31 -1.53 24.63
CA ASP A 3 12.14 -1.23 23.46
C ASP A 3 11.39 -1.76 22.23
N ALA A 4 10.29 -1.10 21.86
CA ALA A 4 9.62 -1.42 20.62
C ALA A 4 10.50 -0.92 19.48
N LEU A 5 11.05 -1.85 18.69
CA LEU A 5 11.79 -1.49 17.49
C LEU A 5 10.79 -0.89 16.50
N ILE A 6 10.88 0.40 16.20
CA ILE A 6 9.94 1.03 15.27
C ILE A 6 10.07 0.39 13.88
N CYS A 7 8.94 0.09 13.25
CA CYS A 7 8.90 -0.44 11.90
C CYS A 7 9.57 0.52 10.93
N ARG A 8 10.66 0.06 10.30
CA ARG A 8 11.45 0.91 9.40
C ARG A 8 10.79 1.11 8.04
N VAL A 9 9.82 0.26 7.70
CA VAL A 9 9.09 0.31 6.43
C VAL A 9 8.00 1.38 6.47
N CYS A 10 7.24 1.46 7.56
CA CYS A 10 6.20 2.50 7.74
C CYS A 10 6.60 3.61 8.70
N CYS A 11 7.85 3.63 9.17
CA CYS A 11 8.36 4.60 10.15
C CYS A 11 7.51 4.74 11.43
N GLY A 12 6.77 3.69 11.80
CA GLY A 12 5.88 3.70 12.97
C GLY A 12 4.42 4.06 12.70
N GLU A 13 4.04 4.37 11.45
CA GLU A 13 2.65 4.73 11.13
C GLU A 13 1.70 3.52 11.07
N GLY A 14 2.23 2.33 10.75
CA GLY A 14 1.42 1.12 10.53
C GLY A 14 0.85 1.01 9.11
N THR A 15 0.79 2.11 8.36
CA THR A 15 0.49 2.13 6.92
C THR A 15 1.69 2.69 6.15
N ALA A 16 1.79 2.33 4.87
CA ALA A 16 2.73 2.98 3.96
C ALA A 16 2.22 2.86 2.52
N GLU A 17 2.75 3.69 1.63
CA GLU A 17 2.48 3.58 0.21
C GLU A 17 3.19 2.36 -0.36
N PHE A 18 2.40 1.39 -0.83
CA PHE A 18 2.90 0.23 -1.56
C PHE A 18 2.29 0.19 -2.96
N ALA A 19 2.85 -0.67 -3.81
CA ALA A 19 2.25 -0.99 -5.09
C ALA A 19 0.77 -1.37 -4.89
N CYS A 20 -0.11 -0.70 -5.61
CA CYS A 20 -1.54 -0.96 -5.52
C CYS A 20 -1.81 -2.42 -5.90
N GLU A 21 -2.39 -3.18 -4.97
CA GLU A 21 -2.66 -4.61 -5.18
C GLU A 21 -3.66 -4.86 -6.32
N ASN A 22 -4.57 -3.91 -6.55
CA ASN A 22 -5.62 -4.07 -7.54
C ASN A 22 -5.11 -3.99 -8.98
N CYS A 23 -4.15 -3.09 -9.24
CA CYS A 23 -3.50 -2.96 -10.55
C CYS A 23 -2.07 -3.50 -10.58
N ALA A 24 -1.63 -4.20 -9.53
CA ALA A 24 -0.26 -4.69 -9.36
C ALA A 24 0.82 -3.64 -9.65
N GLY A 25 0.60 -2.39 -9.24
CA GLY A 25 1.57 -1.31 -9.45
C GLY A 25 1.52 -0.61 -10.82
N THR A 26 0.65 -1.04 -11.74
CA THR A 26 0.61 -0.50 -13.10
C THR A 26 -0.15 0.83 -13.24
N GLY A 27 -0.91 1.20 -12.21
CA GLY A 27 -1.85 2.33 -12.25
C GLY A 27 -3.07 2.10 -13.15
N ARG A 28 -3.17 0.92 -13.77
CA ARG A 28 -4.16 0.63 -14.78
C ARG A 28 -4.84 -0.72 -14.55
N GLU A 29 -6.15 -0.72 -14.66
CA GLU A 29 -6.98 -1.91 -14.57
C GLU A 29 -7.90 -1.93 -15.79
N PRO A 30 -7.38 -2.37 -16.95
CA PRO A 30 -8.17 -2.44 -18.17
C PRO A 30 -9.22 -3.55 -18.03
N THR A 31 -10.47 -3.16 -17.92
CA THR A 31 -11.64 -4.04 -17.95
C THR A 31 -12.56 -3.60 -19.08
N ASP A 32 -13.45 -4.48 -19.55
CA ASP A 32 -14.44 -4.16 -20.61
C ASP A 32 -15.33 -2.96 -20.25
N GLU A 33 -15.50 -2.66 -18.95
CA GLU A 33 -16.30 -1.55 -18.43
C GLU A 33 -15.50 -0.25 -18.21
N ASN A 34 -14.16 -0.31 -18.26
CA ASN A 34 -13.27 0.82 -17.99
C ASN A 34 -12.46 1.18 -19.24
N ALA A 35 -13.07 1.94 -20.15
CA ALA A 35 -12.48 2.33 -21.43
C ALA A 35 -11.15 3.11 -21.30
N PHE A 36 -10.94 3.80 -20.19
CA PHE A 36 -9.68 4.50 -19.88
C PHE A 36 -8.66 3.60 -19.17
N GLY A 37 -9.13 2.46 -18.64
CA GLY A 37 -8.31 1.47 -17.95
C GLY A 37 -7.61 2.03 -16.72
N GLN A 38 -8.08 3.13 -16.12
CA GLN A 38 -7.47 3.72 -14.92
C GLN A 38 -7.89 2.90 -13.70
N CYS A 39 -6.92 2.49 -12.87
CA CYS A 39 -7.25 1.77 -11.64
C CYS A 39 -8.06 2.67 -10.70
N HIS A 40 -9.18 2.19 -10.20
CA HIS A 40 -10.08 2.95 -9.32
C HIS A 40 -9.57 3.03 -7.87
N THR A 41 -8.67 2.12 -7.48
CA THR A 41 -8.11 2.08 -6.12
C THR A 41 -7.00 3.10 -5.94
N CYS A 42 -6.08 3.18 -6.91
CA CYS A 42 -4.96 4.12 -6.86
C CYS A 42 -5.12 5.31 -7.81
N TYR A 43 -6.28 5.47 -8.46
CA TYR A 43 -6.58 6.57 -9.39
C TYR A 43 -5.51 6.84 -10.46
N GLY A 44 -4.76 5.82 -10.89
CA GLY A 44 -3.68 5.97 -11.86
C GLY A 44 -2.27 6.13 -11.30
N ASP A 45 -2.09 6.30 -9.99
CA ASP A 45 -0.76 6.49 -9.37
C ASP A 45 0.09 5.21 -9.33
N GLY A 46 -0.55 4.04 -9.39
CA GLY A 46 0.11 2.74 -9.26
C GLY A 46 0.53 2.40 -7.83
N VAL A 47 0.45 3.35 -6.90
CA VAL A 47 0.65 3.14 -5.47
C VAL A 47 -0.62 3.47 -4.70
N ALA A 48 -0.85 2.77 -3.60
CA ALA A 48 -1.95 3.04 -2.69
C ALA A 48 -1.44 2.92 -1.25
N GLU A 49 -1.98 3.76 -0.37
CA GLU A 49 -1.77 3.63 1.06
C GLU A 49 -2.40 2.32 1.53
N GLN A 50 -1.57 1.43 2.06
CA GLN A 50 -1.97 0.10 2.47
C GLN A 50 -1.34 -0.23 3.83
N ILE A 51 -1.91 -1.24 4.50
CA ILE A 51 -1.38 -1.73 5.77
C ILE A 51 0.05 -2.21 5.53
N CYS A 52 0.98 -1.77 6.39
CA CYS A 52 2.37 -2.15 6.30
C CYS A 52 2.50 -3.67 6.44
N PHE A 53 2.90 -4.35 5.36
CA PHE A 53 3.08 -5.80 5.34
C PHE A 53 4.12 -6.30 6.36
N ARG A 54 5.02 -5.41 6.78
CA ARG A 54 6.14 -5.75 7.66
C ARG A 54 5.73 -5.83 9.13
N CYS A 55 4.90 -4.89 9.59
CA CYS A 55 4.41 -4.83 10.96
C CYS A 55 2.91 -5.17 11.06
N SER A 56 2.26 -5.52 9.95
CA SER A 56 0.83 -5.81 9.86
C SER A 56 -0.06 -4.73 10.48
N GLY A 57 0.35 -3.45 10.38
CA GLY A 57 -0.39 -2.32 10.95
C GLY A 57 0.00 -1.92 12.37
N SER A 58 0.90 -2.65 13.04
CA SER A 58 1.26 -2.37 14.44
C SER A 58 2.18 -1.16 14.60
N GLY A 59 2.89 -0.75 13.54
CA GLY A 59 3.93 0.29 13.59
C GLY A 59 5.24 -0.17 14.27
N ILE A 60 5.30 -1.40 14.77
CA ILE A 60 6.45 -1.96 15.50
C ILE A 60 6.95 -3.23 14.82
N GLU A 61 8.27 -3.44 14.79
CA GLU A 61 8.86 -4.72 14.40
C GLU A 61 9.00 -5.59 15.64
N GLU A 62 8.45 -6.80 15.54
CA GLU A 62 8.58 -7.85 16.55
C GLU A 62 9.76 -8.78 16.26
#